data_AF-A0A6A6ZJ08-F1
#
_entry.id   AF-A0A6A6ZJ08-F1
#
_cell.length_a   1.000
_cell.length_b   1.000
_cell.length_c   1.000
_cell.angle_alpha   90.00
_cell.angle_beta   90.00
_cell.angle_gamma   90.00
#
_symmetry.space_group_name_H-M   'P 1'
#
loop_
_entity.id
_entity.type
_entity.pdbx_description
1 polymer ?
#
loop_
_entity_poly.entity_id
_entity_poly.type
_entity_poly.pdbx_seq_one_letter_code
_entity_poly.pdbx_strand_id
1 'polypeptide(L)'
;MTLPWLPDIPAEIYRRICTLLPSRSALDFLLVNHFVYNACDDWTIWREVIRRNGDFVLEHLARHMGDTRAWKRYVIADSKSNTSDEPTTTDVVQWLLQLTALNHPVISSMDVAALVSICDSILHTPFSTTDTEHSIYKFSCDFESPHDIQTWQLAQASAFCLTAHLLSQTCPTELPENLLGFVAWINVSGVQRNSPHYLKLTCIQHAFANRAVDYLSSRLRYLLVHCRSSPRATEYIPPTFSAISPATTMELPMPYSRNAAQEFSKCHLPCILDPRILTGDEWTGHLSAEDGDKDVYSGIGAHNTELVYNNDRGQYRDPEDFPHGRDFEPIVRFQLVEPYDSTHDTYTLESNNFYSSSELHRLTVRVEKSTGRLSIAHWHLNSFQRMASEAVITPFGIVSGMVPYKLWLWMWKKSWSMPLAEII
;
A
#
# COMPACT_ATOMS: atom_id res chain seq x y z
N MET A 1 22.60 12.21 56.98
CA MET A 1 21.86 11.13 56.28
C MET A 1 22.62 10.83 55.00
N THR A 2 23.36 9.73 54.97
CA THR A 2 23.92 9.19 53.73
C THR A 2 22.77 8.58 52.93
N LEU A 3 22.52 9.09 51.73
CA LEU A 3 21.58 8.47 50.79
C LEU A 3 21.91 6.98 50.67
N PRO A 4 20.91 6.07 50.66
CA PRO A 4 21.17 4.66 50.40
C PRO A 4 21.95 4.57 49.08
N TRP A 5 23.08 3.87 49.12
CA TRP A 5 23.87 3.63 47.93
C TRP A 5 23.01 2.83 46.96
N LEU A 6 22.91 3.29 45.70
CA LEU A 6 22.20 2.59 44.62
C LEU A 6 22.37 1.04 44.64
N PRO A 7 23.56 0.45 44.85
CA PRO A 7 23.71 -1.01 44.91
C PRO A 7 22.83 -1.76 45.94
N ASP A 8 22.27 -1.10 46.96
CA ASP A 8 21.44 -1.75 48.00
C ASP A 8 19.94 -1.84 47.62
N ILE A 9 19.55 -1.30 46.46
CA ILE A 9 18.16 -1.33 45.98
C ILE A 9 17.88 -2.69 45.30
N PRO A 10 16.76 -3.38 45.62
CA PRO A 10 16.39 -4.64 44.96
C PRO A 10 16.19 -4.50 43.44
N ALA A 11 16.54 -5.54 42.68
CA ALA A 11 16.40 -5.59 41.22
C ALA A 11 14.97 -5.32 40.74
N GLU A 12 13.97 -5.72 41.53
CA GLU A 12 12.54 -5.53 41.24
C GLU A 12 12.16 -4.05 41.20
N ILE A 13 12.80 -3.21 42.02
CA ILE A 13 12.56 -1.76 42.04
C ILE A 13 13.13 -1.14 40.77
N TYR A 14 14.35 -1.51 40.37
CA TYR A 14 14.94 -1.08 39.10
C TYR A 14 14.08 -1.44 37.91
N ARG A 15 13.63 -2.70 37.84
CA ARG A 15 12.72 -3.20 36.81
C ARG A 15 11.42 -2.40 36.79
N ARG A 16 10.81 -2.16 37.96
CA ARG A 16 9.56 -1.41 38.05
C ARG A 16 9.73 0.02 37.57
N ILE A 17 10.81 0.70 37.95
CA ILE A 17 11.14 2.04 37.46
C ILE A 17 11.29 2.00 35.94
N CYS A 18 12.09 1.09 35.39
CA CYS A 18 12.32 0.96 33.95
C CYS A 18 11.01 0.79 33.16
N THR A 19 10.10 -0.09 33.61
CA THR A 19 8.79 -0.30 32.97
C THR A 19 7.82 0.89 33.05
N LEU A 20 8.12 1.90 33.87
CA LEU A 20 7.32 3.13 33.99
C LEU A 20 7.85 4.27 33.13
N LEU A 21 9.04 4.11 32.54
CA LEU A 21 9.69 5.15 31.74
C LEU A 21 9.28 5.04 30.26
N PRO A 22 9.19 6.18 29.54
CA PRO A 22 9.16 6.18 28.08
C PRO A 22 10.39 5.47 27.50
N SER A 23 10.28 4.95 26.27
CA SER A 23 11.34 4.14 25.64
C SER A 23 12.73 4.77 25.70
N ARG A 24 12.85 6.06 25.39
CA ARG A 24 14.13 6.79 25.46
C ARG A 24 14.70 6.81 26.87
N SER A 25 13.91 7.24 27.85
CA SER A 25 14.33 7.31 29.24
C SER A 25 14.63 5.93 29.83
N ALA A 26 13.92 4.88 29.38
CA ALA A 26 14.19 3.50 29.78
C ALA A 26 15.54 3.00 29.25
N LEU A 27 15.92 3.37 28.02
CA LEU A 27 17.24 3.08 27.45
C LEU A 27 18.34 3.87 28.17
N ASP A 28 18.14 5.17 28.43
CA ASP A 28 19.09 6.00 29.16
C ASP A 28 19.30 5.47 30.60
N PHE A 29 18.24 4.94 31.23
CA PHE A 29 18.30 4.37 32.57
C PHE A 29 19.25 3.17 32.65
N LEU A 30 19.31 2.32 31.62
CA LEU A 30 20.27 1.20 31.55
C LEU A 30 21.72 1.68 31.65
N LEU A 31 22.00 2.87 31.12
CA LEU A 31 23.35 3.41 30.98
C LEU A 31 23.86 4.06 32.28
N VAL A 32 23.02 4.16 33.32
CA VAL A 32 23.38 4.78 34.60
C VAL A 32 24.49 4.00 35.31
N ASN A 33 24.37 2.67 35.41
CA ASN A 33 25.42 1.79 35.93
C ASN A 33 25.18 0.31 35.56
N HIS A 34 26.18 -0.54 35.81
CA HIS A 34 26.13 -1.97 35.49
C HIS A 34 25.07 -2.76 36.26
N PHE A 35 24.70 -2.37 37.49
CA PHE A 35 23.63 -3.04 38.24
C PHE A 35 22.27 -2.80 37.60
N VAL A 36 21.98 -1.56 37.19
CA VAL A 36 20.74 -1.20 36.49
C VAL A 36 20.66 -1.94 35.16
N TYR A 37 21.76 -1.96 34.40
CA TYR A 37 21.86 -2.71 33.15
C TYR A 37 21.50 -4.18 33.35
N ASN A 38 22.16 -4.86 34.30
CA ASN A 38 21.94 -6.29 34.56
C ASN A 38 20.53 -6.58 35.07
N ALA A 39 19.91 -5.64 35.80
CA ALA A 39 18.55 -5.80 36.31
C ALA A 39 17.49 -5.59 35.22
N CYS A 40 17.71 -4.66 34.29
CA CYS A 40 16.69 -4.14 33.37
C CYS A 40 16.84 -4.58 31.91
N ASP A 41 18.01 -5.02 31.45
CA ASP A 41 18.20 -5.52 30.07
C ASP A 41 17.62 -6.93 29.89
N ASP A 42 16.32 -7.05 30.09
CA ASP A 42 15.55 -8.29 30.00
C ASP A 42 14.34 -8.09 29.08
N TRP A 43 14.05 -9.12 28.29
CA TRP A 43 12.99 -9.05 27.29
C TRP A 43 11.60 -8.83 27.89
N THR A 44 11.35 -9.28 29.12
CA THR A 44 10.07 -9.07 29.81
C THR A 44 9.87 -7.60 30.19
N ILE A 45 10.97 -6.89 30.49
CA ILE A 45 10.97 -5.46 30.78
C ILE A 45 10.68 -4.68 29.50
N TRP A 46 11.39 -4.96 28.41
CA TRP A 46 11.15 -4.31 27.12
C TRP A 46 9.74 -4.55 26.59
N ARG A 47 9.22 -5.77 26.75
CA ARG A 47 7.83 -6.07 26.42
C ARG A 47 6.85 -5.20 27.22
N GLU A 48 7.08 -5.04 28.52
CA GLU A 48 6.19 -4.22 29.37
C GLU A 48 6.29 -2.73 29.06
N VAL A 49 7.48 -2.22 28.70
CA VAL A 49 7.67 -0.84 28.20
C VAL A 49 6.82 -0.62 26.96
N ILE A 50 6.91 -1.50 25.95
CA ILE A 50 6.10 -1.40 24.72
C ILE A 50 4.61 -1.58 25.02
N ARG A 51 4.22 -2.51 25.90
CA ARG A 51 2.82 -2.75 26.26
C ARG A 51 2.15 -1.54 26.89
N ARG A 52 2.94 -0.73 27.60
CA ARG A 52 2.46 0.51 28.23
C ARG A 52 2.48 1.70 27.30
N ASN A 53 3.27 1.62 26.23
CA ASN A 53 3.18 2.59 25.17
C ASN A 53 1.90 2.30 24.35
N GLY A 54 0.94 3.23 24.40
CA GLY A 54 -0.33 3.12 23.67
C GLY A 54 -0.19 3.19 22.15
N ASP A 55 1.02 3.50 21.67
CA ASP A 55 1.33 3.75 20.26
C ASP A 55 1.52 2.46 19.44
N PHE A 56 1.49 1.29 20.08
CA PHE A 56 1.73 -0.01 19.45
C PHE A 56 0.48 -0.90 19.38
N VAL A 57 0.23 -1.49 18.21
CA VAL A 57 -0.77 -2.56 18.04
C VAL A 57 -0.22 -3.89 18.56
N LEU A 58 -0.45 -4.17 19.84
CA LEU A 58 0.15 -5.31 20.58
C LEU A 58 -0.18 -6.69 20.00
N GLU A 59 -1.35 -6.86 19.38
CA GLU A 59 -1.76 -8.12 18.76
C GLU A 59 -0.80 -8.55 17.65
N HIS A 60 -0.22 -7.59 16.93
CA HIS A 60 0.77 -7.89 15.89
C HIS A 60 2.11 -8.31 16.51
N LEU A 61 2.56 -7.57 17.53
CA LEU A 61 3.83 -7.85 18.23
C LEU A 61 3.81 -9.20 18.97
N ALA A 62 2.62 -9.71 19.32
CA ALA A 62 2.46 -11.02 19.92
C ALA A 62 3.00 -12.16 19.03
N ARG A 63 3.05 -11.99 17.70
CA ARG A 63 3.63 -12.97 16.77
C ARG A 63 5.14 -13.15 16.96
N HIS A 64 5.82 -12.15 17.54
CA HIS A 64 7.25 -12.18 17.84
C HIS A 64 7.54 -12.59 19.29
N MET A 65 6.58 -13.11 20.06
CA MET A 65 6.79 -13.53 21.46
C MET A 65 7.91 -14.56 21.64
N GLY A 66 8.31 -15.29 20.59
CA GLY A 66 9.43 -16.23 20.61
C GLY A 66 10.82 -15.59 20.51
N ASP A 67 10.95 -14.35 20.02
CA ASP A 67 12.25 -13.67 19.91
C ASP A 67 12.43 -12.65 21.05
N THR A 68 13.23 -13.04 22.03
CA THR A 68 13.56 -12.20 23.20
C THR A 68 14.21 -10.87 22.82
N ARG A 69 14.86 -10.78 21.66
CA ARG A 69 15.55 -9.56 21.21
C ARG A 69 14.62 -8.59 20.48
N ALA A 70 13.46 -9.04 20.00
CA ALA A 70 12.53 -8.22 19.24
C ALA A 70 12.07 -6.98 20.01
N TRP A 71 11.67 -7.17 21.28
CA TRP A 71 11.14 -6.10 22.13
C TRP A 71 12.09 -4.91 22.27
N LYS A 72 13.37 -5.17 22.53
CA LYS A 72 14.38 -4.11 22.66
C LYS A 72 14.53 -3.31 21.36
N ARG A 73 14.41 -3.95 20.19
CA ARG A 73 14.51 -3.26 18.90
C ARG A 73 13.36 -2.30 18.66
N TYR A 74 12.13 -2.68 19.05
CA TYR A 74 10.98 -1.76 19.03
C TYR A 74 11.15 -0.60 19.99
N VAL A 75 11.69 -0.84 21.20
CA VAL A 75 12.00 0.25 22.16
C VAL A 75 13.03 1.22 21.58
N ILE A 76 14.07 0.72 20.91
CA ILE A 76 15.07 1.56 20.23
C ILE A 76 14.44 2.36 19.09
N ALA A 77 13.60 1.72 18.26
CA ALA A 77 12.90 2.39 17.16
C ALA A 77 11.97 3.51 17.67
N ASP A 78 11.18 3.23 18.71
CA ASP A 78 10.31 4.21 19.37
C ASP A 78 11.12 5.37 19.96
N SER A 79 12.22 5.06 20.65
CA SER A 79 13.14 6.09 21.16
C SER A 79 13.69 6.99 20.05
N LYS A 80 13.96 6.45 18.85
CA LYS A 80 14.39 7.23 17.70
C LYS A 80 13.26 8.05 17.08
N SER A 81 12.03 7.54 17.05
CA SER A 81 10.92 8.33 16.50
C SER A 81 10.61 9.61 17.28
N ASN A 82 11.03 9.68 18.55
CA ASN A 82 10.87 10.83 19.41
C ASN A 82 12.01 11.87 19.27
N THR A 83 12.98 11.66 18.37
CA THR A 83 13.99 12.68 18.06
C THR A 83 13.52 13.58 16.93
N SER A 84 13.74 14.89 17.06
CA SER A 84 13.34 15.91 16.06
C SER A 84 14.20 15.92 14.79
N ASP A 85 14.96 14.85 14.54
CA ASP A 85 15.87 14.78 13.40
C ASP A 85 15.12 14.33 12.13
N GLU A 86 15.50 14.89 10.99
CA GLU A 86 14.95 14.50 9.68
C GLU A 86 15.22 13.00 9.41
N PRO A 87 14.23 12.25 8.89
CA PRO A 87 14.39 10.83 8.64
C PRO A 87 15.44 10.60 7.55
N THR A 88 16.48 9.83 7.87
CA THR A 88 17.50 9.45 6.89
C THR A 88 17.06 8.23 6.08
N THR A 89 17.69 7.99 4.92
CA THR A 89 17.54 6.72 4.17
C THR A 89 17.84 5.49 5.04
N THR A 90 18.74 5.62 6.01
CA THR A 90 19.08 4.56 6.96
C THR A 90 17.92 4.28 7.91
N ASP A 91 17.23 5.33 8.39
CA ASP A 91 16.07 5.16 9.27
C ASP A 91 14.91 4.49 8.56
N VAL A 92 14.66 4.86 7.29
CA VAL A 92 13.67 4.21 6.41
C VAL A 92 13.93 2.70 6.36
N VAL A 93 15.15 2.29 5.99
CA VAL A 93 15.49 0.87 5.80
C VAL A 93 15.48 0.08 7.11
N GLN A 94 15.87 0.72 8.22
CA GLN A 94 16.12 0.00 9.46
C GLN A 94 14.89 -0.14 10.34
N TRP A 95 14.04 0.87 10.49
CA TRP A 95 12.99 0.82 11.53
C TRP A 95 11.71 1.59 11.20
N LEU A 96 11.79 2.63 10.37
CA LEU A 96 10.65 3.52 10.14
C LEU A 96 9.49 2.78 9.49
N LEU A 97 9.76 1.89 8.54
CA LEU A 97 8.74 1.11 7.81
C LEU A 97 7.87 0.27 8.76
N GLN A 98 8.49 -0.34 9.76
CA GLN A 98 7.81 -1.15 10.75
C GLN A 98 6.91 -0.30 11.63
N LEU A 99 7.41 0.83 12.13
CA LEU A 99 6.61 1.73 12.94
C LEU A 99 5.47 2.35 12.13
N THR A 100 5.72 2.71 10.87
CA THR A 100 4.69 3.18 9.95
C THR A 100 3.60 2.12 9.77
N ALA A 101 3.95 0.88 9.43
CA ALA A 101 2.96 -0.17 9.23
C ALA A 101 2.15 -0.50 10.50
N LEU A 102 2.72 -0.23 11.68
CA LEU A 102 2.05 -0.36 12.98
C LEU A 102 1.17 0.85 13.36
N ASN A 103 1.00 1.83 12.47
CA ASN A 103 0.25 3.05 12.73
C ASN A 103 0.79 3.89 13.91
N HIS A 104 2.11 3.87 14.09
CA HIS A 104 2.79 4.62 15.15
C HIS A 104 2.66 6.14 14.91
N PRO A 105 2.55 7.01 15.95
CA PRO A 105 2.37 8.45 15.79
C PRO A 105 3.45 9.17 14.97
N VAL A 106 4.63 8.55 14.85
CA VAL A 106 5.73 9.03 13.98
C VAL A 106 5.26 9.33 12.56
N ILE A 107 4.26 8.59 12.06
CA ILE A 107 3.67 8.82 10.74
C ILE A 107 3.21 10.26 10.60
N SER A 108 2.58 10.84 11.61
CA SER A 108 2.06 12.22 11.52
C SER A 108 3.15 13.28 11.64
N SER A 109 4.31 12.95 12.21
CA SER A 109 5.42 13.89 12.44
C SER A 109 6.59 13.74 11.46
N MET A 110 6.49 12.84 10.48
CA MET A 110 7.54 12.65 9.47
C MET A 110 7.71 13.90 8.59
N ASP A 111 8.96 14.24 8.28
CA ASP A 111 9.25 15.20 7.22
C ASP A 111 8.97 14.59 5.84
N VAL A 112 7.88 15.07 5.24
CA VAL A 112 7.42 14.65 3.91
C VAL A 112 8.44 15.03 2.84
N ALA A 113 9.14 16.15 2.97
CA ALA A 113 10.07 16.62 1.94
C ALA A 113 11.27 15.66 1.80
N ALA A 114 11.79 15.17 2.93
CA ALA A 114 12.84 14.15 2.94
C ALA A 114 12.38 12.84 2.26
N LEU A 115 11.18 12.34 2.56
CA LEU A 115 10.62 11.13 1.94
C LEU A 115 10.39 11.32 0.44
N VAL A 116 9.82 12.45 0.04
CA VAL A 116 9.61 12.83 -1.36
C VAL A 116 10.95 12.86 -2.09
N SER A 117 11.99 13.47 -1.53
CA SER A 117 13.32 13.51 -2.15
C SER A 117 13.90 12.11 -2.42
N ILE A 118 13.74 11.17 -1.47
CA ILE A 118 14.21 9.78 -1.63
C ILE A 118 13.38 9.03 -2.69
N CYS A 119 12.05 9.16 -2.66
CA CYS A 119 11.16 8.54 -3.64
C CYS A 119 11.40 9.06 -5.05
N ASP A 120 11.27 10.38 -5.22
CA ASP A 120 11.12 11.02 -6.53
C ASP A 120 12.46 11.07 -7.28
N SER A 121 13.59 11.10 -6.58
CA SER A 121 14.92 10.96 -7.21
C SER A 121 15.09 9.62 -7.94
N ILE A 122 14.44 8.56 -7.46
CA ILE A 122 14.48 7.22 -8.08
C ILE A 122 13.36 7.08 -9.10
N LEU A 123 12.13 7.48 -8.74
CA LEU A 123 10.93 7.28 -9.56
C LEU A 123 10.91 8.14 -10.84
N HIS A 124 11.52 9.33 -10.83
CA HIS A 124 11.62 10.20 -12.01
C HIS A 124 12.90 9.99 -12.83
N THR A 125 13.70 8.97 -12.52
CA THR A 125 14.86 8.64 -13.36
C THR A 125 14.35 8.17 -14.75
N PRO A 126 14.67 8.86 -15.86
CA PRO A 126 14.20 8.48 -17.18
C PRO A 126 14.76 7.11 -17.56
N PHE A 127 13.89 6.22 -18.02
CA PHE A 127 14.31 4.94 -18.58
C PHE A 127 14.76 5.14 -20.03
N SER A 128 15.90 4.56 -20.40
CA SER A 128 16.39 4.62 -21.78
C SER A 128 15.50 3.77 -22.69
N THR A 129 14.54 4.39 -23.38
CA THR A 129 13.79 3.73 -24.44
C THR A 129 14.63 3.73 -25.72
N THR A 130 15.14 2.58 -26.14
CA THR A 130 15.94 2.43 -27.38
C THR A 130 15.12 2.45 -28.67
N ASP A 131 13.78 2.45 -28.60
CA ASP A 131 12.91 2.49 -29.79
C ASP A 131 12.29 3.87 -30.00
N THR A 132 12.96 4.68 -30.82
CA THR A 132 12.47 5.97 -31.35
C THR A 132 11.50 5.83 -32.53
N GLU A 133 10.99 4.63 -32.87
CA GLU A 133 10.12 4.46 -34.03
C GLU A 133 8.82 3.66 -33.72
N HIS A 134 7.72 4.42 -33.63
CA HIS A 134 6.41 4.08 -34.18
C HIS A 134 5.79 2.70 -33.86
N SER A 135 5.63 2.39 -32.58
CA SER A 135 4.58 1.45 -32.17
C SER A 135 4.09 1.75 -30.77
N ILE A 136 3.01 2.52 -30.69
CA ILE A 136 2.22 2.80 -29.46
C ILE A 136 1.72 1.50 -28.78
N TYR A 137 1.86 0.35 -29.45
CA TYR A 137 1.43 -0.97 -29.01
C TYR A 137 2.59 -1.95 -28.72
N LYS A 138 3.85 -1.54 -28.90
CA LYS A 138 5.01 -2.35 -28.53
C LYS A 138 5.85 -1.57 -27.52
N PHE A 139 5.45 -1.65 -26.27
CA PHE A 139 6.36 -1.35 -25.19
C PHE A 139 7.36 -2.51 -25.12
N SER A 140 8.54 -2.28 -25.71
CA SER A 140 9.66 -3.21 -25.57
C SER A 140 9.96 -3.38 -24.08
N CYS A 141 10.17 -4.61 -23.62
CA CYS A 141 10.44 -4.94 -22.22
C CYS A 141 11.81 -4.43 -21.73
N ASP A 142 12.56 -3.69 -22.54
CA ASP A 142 13.93 -3.21 -22.27
C ASP A 142 13.94 -1.97 -21.36
N PHE A 143 13.32 -2.07 -20.18
CA PHE A 143 13.49 -1.08 -19.12
C PHE A 143 14.75 -1.39 -18.30
N GLU A 144 15.92 -1.02 -18.81
CA GLU A 144 17.16 -1.02 -18.02
C GLU A 144 17.19 0.21 -17.12
N SER A 145 16.54 0.13 -15.95
CA SER A 145 16.79 1.11 -14.88
C SER A 145 18.29 1.07 -14.50
N PRO A 146 18.96 2.23 -14.36
CA PRO A 146 20.35 2.28 -13.91
C PRO A 146 20.53 1.83 -12.44
N HIS A 147 19.47 1.92 -11.64
CA HIS A 147 19.48 1.56 -10.22
C HIS A 147 19.42 0.05 -9.97
N ASP A 148 20.09 -0.44 -8.93
CA ASP A 148 20.01 -1.84 -8.50
C ASP A 148 18.69 -2.17 -7.78
N ILE A 149 18.46 -3.44 -7.47
CA ILE A 149 17.21 -3.87 -6.81
C ILE A 149 17.09 -3.30 -5.39
N GLN A 150 18.20 -3.12 -4.67
CA GLN A 150 18.20 -2.57 -3.31
C GLN A 150 17.72 -1.11 -3.30
N THR A 151 18.14 -0.33 -4.29
CA THR A 151 17.70 1.05 -4.48
C THR A 151 16.20 1.11 -4.77
N TRP A 152 15.67 0.19 -5.58
CA TRP A 152 14.23 0.11 -5.81
C TRP A 152 13.43 -0.38 -4.60
N GLN A 153 13.99 -1.25 -3.76
CA GLN A 153 13.39 -1.63 -2.49
C GLN A 153 13.32 -0.43 -1.53
N LEU A 154 14.35 0.42 -1.51
CA LEU A 154 14.33 1.67 -0.77
C LEU A 154 13.26 2.64 -1.31
N ALA A 155 13.12 2.76 -2.63
CA ALA A 155 12.06 3.57 -3.24
C ALA A 155 10.66 3.04 -2.89
N GLN A 156 10.44 1.73 -2.98
CA GLN A 156 9.17 1.09 -2.60
C GLN A 156 8.82 1.33 -1.12
N ALA A 157 9.82 1.18 -0.25
CA ALA A 157 9.72 1.45 1.18
C ALA A 157 9.38 2.92 1.47
N SER A 158 10.11 3.84 0.85
CA SER A 158 9.89 5.29 1.03
C SER A 158 8.50 5.67 0.51
N ALA A 159 8.07 5.11 -0.62
CA ALA A 159 6.75 5.34 -1.19
C ALA A 159 5.65 4.79 -0.28
N PHE A 160 5.86 3.65 0.38
CA PHE A 160 4.94 3.15 1.41
C PHE A 160 4.81 4.14 2.58
N CYS A 161 5.92 4.64 3.13
CA CYS A 161 5.89 5.61 4.23
C CYS A 161 5.18 6.91 3.83
N LEU A 162 5.48 7.42 2.64
CA LEU A 162 4.84 8.62 2.10
C LEU A 162 3.33 8.43 1.91
N THR A 163 2.93 7.30 1.31
CA THR A 163 1.52 6.94 1.12
C THR A 163 0.79 6.82 2.46
N ALA A 164 1.41 6.15 3.43
CA ALA A 164 0.86 6.00 4.78
C ALA A 164 0.65 7.34 5.48
N HIS A 165 1.61 8.26 5.36
CA HIS A 165 1.51 9.62 5.87
C HIS A 165 0.32 10.36 5.25
N LEU A 166 0.23 10.38 3.92
CA LEU A 166 -0.82 11.11 3.20
C LEU A 166 -2.21 10.53 3.46
N LEU A 167 -2.36 9.21 3.53
CA LEU A 167 -3.62 8.55 3.90
C LEU A 167 -4.04 8.80 5.35
N SER A 168 -3.10 9.20 6.22
CA SER A 168 -3.36 9.59 7.61
C SER A 168 -3.82 11.06 7.73
N GLN A 169 -3.60 11.87 6.70
CA GLN A 169 -4.10 13.24 6.65
C GLN A 169 -5.58 13.28 6.23
N THR A 170 -6.30 14.34 6.58
CA THR A 170 -7.75 14.48 6.30
C THR A 170 -8.02 14.96 4.87
N CYS A 171 -7.38 16.05 4.43
CA CYS A 171 -7.44 16.57 3.07
C CYS A 171 -6.25 17.49 2.79
N PRO A 172 -5.62 17.43 1.60
CA PRO A 172 -4.61 18.42 1.22
C PRO A 172 -5.26 19.81 1.02
N THR A 173 -4.53 20.86 1.36
CA THR A 173 -4.95 22.26 1.20
C THR A 173 -4.86 22.75 -0.24
N GLU A 174 -3.93 22.19 -1.01
CA GLU A 174 -3.67 22.55 -2.40
C GLU A 174 -3.87 21.33 -3.31
N LEU A 175 -4.16 21.62 -4.57
CA LEU A 175 -4.31 20.58 -5.59
C LEU A 175 -2.93 19.95 -5.83
N PRO A 176 -2.76 18.62 -5.65
CA PRO A 176 -1.47 17.98 -5.86
C PRO A 176 -0.98 18.17 -7.29
N GLU A 177 0.30 18.51 -7.47
CA GLU A 177 0.93 18.54 -8.80
C GLU A 177 0.78 17.19 -9.48
N ASN A 178 0.53 17.20 -10.80
CA ASN A 178 0.29 15.98 -11.55
C ASN A 178 1.58 15.18 -11.78
N LEU A 179 1.96 14.39 -10.78
CA LEU A 179 3.15 13.55 -10.82
C LEU A 179 2.92 12.22 -11.53
N LEU A 180 1.65 11.76 -11.64
CA LEU A 180 1.31 10.49 -12.30
C LEU A 180 1.57 10.49 -13.81
N GLY A 181 1.45 11.64 -14.46
CA GLY A 181 1.77 11.79 -15.88
C GLY A 181 3.23 11.46 -16.23
N PHE A 182 4.11 11.40 -15.22
CA PHE A 182 5.54 11.05 -15.35
C PHE A 182 5.87 9.63 -14.89
N VAL A 183 4.91 8.88 -14.34
CA VAL A 183 5.13 7.51 -13.86
C VAL A 183 4.94 6.52 -15.02
N ALA A 184 6.05 5.96 -15.51
CA ALA A 184 6.03 4.95 -16.56
C ALA A 184 5.59 3.59 -16.00
N TRP A 185 4.32 3.23 -16.18
CA TRP A 185 3.88 1.87 -15.85
C TRP A 185 4.56 0.85 -16.76
N ILE A 186 5.19 -0.15 -16.16
CA ILE A 186 6.01 -1.14 -16.87
C ILE A 186 5.15 -2.35 -17.23
N ASN A 187 5.28 -2.83 -18.47
CA ASN A 187 4.73 -4.11 -18.89
C ASN A 187 5.80 -5.21 -18.75
N VAL A 188 5.51 -6.23 -17.94
CA VAL A 188 6.43 -7.35 -17.64
C VAL A 188 6.00 -8.63 -18.40
N SER A 189 5.05 -8.53 -19.32
CA SER A 189 4.62 -9.62 -20.18
C SER A 189 5.77 -10.05 -21.10
N GLY A 190 6.12 -11.34 -21.06
CA GLY A 190 7.21 -11.91 -21.88
C GLY A 190 8.57 -12.00 -21.19
N VAL A 191 8.73 -11.41 -19.99
CA VAL A 191 9.95 -11.58 -19.18
C VAL A 191 9.91 -12.92 -18.44
N GLN A 192 11.03 -13.65 -18.39
CA GLN A 192 11.12 -14.91 -17.67
C GLN A 192 10.96 -14.71 -16.16
N ARG A 193 9.94 -15.34 -15.56
CA ARG A 193 9.57 -15.18 -14.14
C ARG A 193 10.69 -15.41 -13.14
N ASN A 194 11.60 -16.34 -13.44
CA ASN A 194 12.70 -16.69 -12.53
C ASN A 194 13.97 -15.84 -12.74
N SER A 195 13.92 -14.82 -13.61
CA SER A 195 15.08 -13.96 -13.86
C SER A 195 15.22 -12.89 -12.77
N PRO A 196 16.45 -12.50 -12.39
CA PRO A 196 16.68 -11.34 -11.50
C PRO A 196 16.05 -10.06 -12.05
N HIS A 197 15.98 -9.94 -13.38
CA HIS A 197 15.34 -8.82 -14.07
C HIS A 197 13.83 -8.76 -13.76
N TYR A 198 13.13 -9.90 -13.78
CA TYR A 198 11.72 -9.98 -13.42
C TYR A 198 11.41 -9.48 -12.01
N LEU A 199 12.24 -9.89 -11.04
CA LEU A 199 12.09 -9.46 -9.65
C LEU A 199 12.33 -7.95 -9.49
N LYS A 200 13.31 -7.41 -10.20
CA LYS A 200 13.58 -5.97 -10.23
C LYS A 200 12.40 -5.21 -10.84
N LEU A 201 11.89 -5.61 -12.01
CA LEU A 201 10.74 -4.97 -12.65
C LEU A 201 9.49 -5.02 -11.77
N THR A 202 9.25 -6.13 -11.08
CA THR A 202 8.16 -6.27 -10.11
C THR A 202 8.33 -5.27 -8.95
N CYS A 203 9.54 -5.16 -8.39
CA CYS A 203 9.84 -4.18 -7.32
C CYS A 203 9.57 -2.74 -7.78
N ILE A 204 9.93 -2.42 -9.04
CA ILE A 204 9.65 -1.13 -9.66
C ILE A 204 8.13 -0.88 -9.73
N GLN A 205 7.35 -1.86 -10.22
CA GLN A 205 5.89 -1.76 -10.27
C GLN A 205 5.27 -1.50 -8.89
N HIS A 206 5.74 -2.17 -7.84
CA HIS A 206 5.25 -1.91 -6.47
C HIS A 206 5.62 -0.52 -5.97
N ALA A 207 6.83 -0.03 -6.28
CA ALA A 207 7.22 1.34 -5.92
C ALA A 207 6.32 2.38 -6.61
N PHE A 208 6.06 2.21 -7.90
CA PHE A 208 5.14 3.06 -8.65
C PHE A 208 3.70 2.93 -8.16
N ALA A 209 3.23 1.74 -7.85
CA ALA A 209 1.88 1.52 -7.35
C ALA A 209 1.65 2.17 -5.99
N ASN A 210 2.61 2.08 -5.06
CA ASN A 210 2.54 2.80 -3.78
C ASN A 210 2.46 4.32 -4.03
N ARG A 211 3.38 4.88 -4.82
CA ARG A 211 3.36 6.30 -5.16
C ARG A 211 2.04 6.71 -5.85
N ALA A 212 1.50 5.88 -6.73
CA ALA A 212 0.25 6.20 -7.41
C ALA A 212 -0.94 6.31 -6.44
N VAL A 213 -1.00 5.46 -5.42
CA VAL A 213 -2.06 5.54 -4.39
C VAL A 213 -2.02 6.88 -3.66
N ASP A 214 -0.84 7.40 -3.35
CA ASP A 214 -0.73 8.68 -2.66
C ASP A 214 -1.33 9.84 -3.47
N TYR A 215 -1.08 9.86 -4.78
CA TYR A 215 -1.58 10.90 -5.66
C TYR A 215 -3.09 10.75 -5.86
N LEU A 216 -3.53 9.53 -6.19
CA LEU A 216 -4.94 9.23 -6.43
C LEU A 216 -5.79 9.54 -5.18
N SER A 217 -5.31 9.16 -4.00
CA SER A 217 -6.00 9.44 -2.73
C SER A 217 -6.04 10.92 -2.39
N SER A 218 -4.91 11.62 -2.47
CA SER A 218 -4.80 13.05 -2.16
C SER A 218 -5.68 13.88 -3.09
N ARG A 219 -5.63 13.59 -4.39
CA ARG A 219 -6.40 14.33 -5.40
C ARG A 219 -7.88 14.03 -5.33
N LEU A 220 -8.28 12.77 -5.14
CA LEU A 220 -9.68 12.42 -4.96
C LEU A 220 -10.27 13.11 -3.71
N ARG A 221 -9.55 13.14 -2.59
CA ARG A 221 -9.97 13.88 -1.39
C ARG A 221 -10.09 15.38 -1.64
N TYR A 222 -9.12 15.98 -2.33
CA TYR A 222 -9.18 17.39 -2.72
C TYR A 222 -10.44 17.69 -3.54
N LEU A 223 -10.72 16.87 -4.57
CA LEU A 223 -11.87 17.04 -5.45
C LEU A 223 -13.20 16.87 -4.71
N LEU A 224 -13.32 15.89 -3.82
CA LEU A 224 -14.53 15.67 -3.02
C LEU A 224 -14.85 16.87 -2.12
N VAL A 225 -13.82 17.54 -1.58
CA VAL A 225 -13.99 18.71 -0.69
C VAL A 225 -14.23 20.01 -1.47
N HIS A 226 -13.43 20.27 -2.51
CA HIS A 226 -13.36 21.58 -3.16
C HIS A 226 -14.16 21.66 -4.45
N CYS A 227 -14.45 20.54 -5.11
CA CYS A 227 -15.14 20.50 -6.39
C CYS A 227 -16.54 19.87 -6.25
N ARG A 228 -17.44 20.53 -5.49
CA ARG A 228 -18.84 20.11 -5.26
C ARG A 228 -19.65 19.86 -6.54
N SER A 229 -19.21 20.39 -7.67
CA SER A 229 -19.80 20.21 -9.01
C SER A 229 -19.30 18.96 -9.75
N SER A 230 -18.51 18.09 -9.11
CA SER A 230 -18.18 16.75 -9.60
C SER A 230 -18.93 15.64 -8.82
N PRO A 231 -20.28 15.62 -8.80
CA PRO A 231 -21.07 14.60 -8.09
C PRO A 231 -21.01 13.21 -8.78
N ARG A 232 -19.95 12.92 -9.54
CA ARG A 232 -19.82 11.73 -10.37
C ARG A 232 -18.59 10.87 -10.02
N ALA A 233 -17.79 11.30 -9.04
CA ALA A 233 -16.48 10.71 -8.81
C ALA A 233 -16.53 9.33 -8.13
N THR A 234 -17.38 9.11 -7.11
CA THR A 234 -17.47 7.82 -6.37
C THR A 234 -18.57 7.89 -5.28
N GLU A 235 -19.16 6.75 -4.88
CA GLU A 235 -20.06 6.63 -3.71
C GLU A 235 -19.32 6.57 -2.36
N TYR A 236 -18.02 6.32 -2.39
CA TYR A 236 -17.17 6.08 -1.21
C TYR A 236 -16.00 7.06 -1.15
N ILE A 237 -15.65 7.48 0.05
CA ILE A 237 -14.46 8.29 0.31
C ILE A 237 -13.23 7.37 0.31
N PRO A 238 -12.08 7.80 -0.24
CA PRO A 238 -10.85 7.02 -0.19
C PRO A 238 -10.50 6.60 1.23
N PRO A 239 -9.91 5.39 1.41
CA PRO A 239 -9.61 4.86 2.73
C PRO A 239 -8.62 5.75 3.49
N THR A 240 -8.68 5.70 4.82
CA THR A 240 -7.64 6.24 5.71
C THR A 240 -6.64 5.16 6.04
N PHE A 241 -5.42 5.56 6.43
CA PHE A 241 -4.40 4.61 6.84
C PHE A 241 -4.84 3.73 8.02
N SER A 242 -5.55 4.33 8.98
CA SER A 242 -6.13 3.62 10.13
C SER A 242 -7.19 2.58 9.75
N ALA A 243 -7.99 2.84 8.71
CA ALA A 243 -9.03 1.92 8.25
C ALA A 243 -8.44 0.71 7.49
N ILE A 244 -7.31 0.88 6.80
CA ILE A 244 -6.60 -0.20 6.11
C ILE A 244 -5.91 -1.13 7.12
N SER A 245 -5.31 -0.55 8.16
CA SER A 245 -4.57 -1.26 9.22
C SER A 245 -3.53 -2.27 8.67
N PRO A 246 -2.43 -1.80 8.04
CA PRO A 246 -1.46 -2.68 7.39
C PRO A 246 -0.83 -3.73 8.31
N ALA A 247 -0.72 -3.45 9.62
CA ALA A 247 -0.29 -4.42 10.62
C ALA A 247 -1.11 -5.73 10.59
N THR A 248 -2.38 -5.68 10.19
CA THR A 248 -3.22 -6.88 10.10
C THR A 248 -3.02 -7.67 8.80
N THR A 249 -2.51 -7.00 7.76
CA THR A 249 -2.38 -7.53 6.40
C THR A 249 -0.92 -7.71 5.95
N MET A 250 0.04 -7.60 6.86
CA MET A 250 1.47 -7.74 6.58
C MET A 250 2.14 -8.64 7.62
N GLU A 251 3.22 -9.33 7.23
CA GLU A 251 4.13 -10.08 8.11
C GLU A 251 5.41 -9.26 8.33
N LEU A 252 5.32 -8.22 9.14
CA LEU A 252 6.36 -7.20 9.22
C LEU A 252 7.72 -7.79 9.67
N PRO A 253 8.83 -7.46 8.98
CA PRO A 253 10.16 -7.78 9.47
C PRO A 253 10.45 -6.96 10.73
N MET A 254 11.31 -7.46 11.61
CA MET A 254 11.68 -6.72 12.82
C MET A 254 12.53 -5.48 12.49
N PRO A 255 12.41 -4.40 13.28
CA PRO A 255 13.34 -3.27 13.20
C PRO A 255 14.79 -3.75 13.33
N TYR A 256 15.70 -3.05 12.66
CA TYR A 256 17.15 -3.30 12.60
C TYR A 256 17.51 -4.73 12.16
N SER A 257 16.65 -5.43 11.43
CA SER A 257 17.04 -6.67 10.75
C SER A 257 17.96 -6.34 9.57
N ARG A 258 18.91 -7.24 9.27
CA ARG A 258 19.94 -7.00 8.23
C ARG A 258 19.33 -6.79 6.84
N ASN A 259 18.17 -7.39 6.58
CA ASN A 259 17.48 -7.38 5.29
C ASN A 259 16.08 -6.74 5.40
N ALA A 260 15.87 -5.84 6.37
CA ALA A 260 14.55 -5.29 6.68
C ALA A 260 13.81 -4.72 5.46
N ALA A 261 14.46 -3.90 4.63
CA ALA A 261 13.84 -3.36 3.42
C ALA A 261 13.48 -4.44 2.37
N GLN A 262 14.35 -5.43 2.19
CA GLN A 262 14.09 -6.55 1.29
C GLN A 262 12.91 -7.40 1.79
N GLU A 263 12.89 -7.75 3.07
CA GLU A 263 11.80 -8.50 3.69
C GLU A 263 10.48 -7.69 3.64
N PHE A 264 10.55 -6.39 3.88
CA PHE A 264 9.41 -5.49 3.85
C PHE A 264 8.78 -5.42 2.47
N SER A 265 9.58 -5.42 1.39
CA SER A 265 9.09 -5.34 0.01
C SER A 265 8.09 -6.44 -0.38
N LYS A 266 8.07 -7.55 0.37
CA LYS A 266 7.24 -8.73 0.13
C LYS A 266 6.34 -9.13 1.30
N CYS A 267 6.43 -8.43 2.44
CA CYS A 267 5.78 -8.87 3.66
C CYS A 267 4.25 -8.83 3.63
N HIS A 268 3.65 -8.08 2.69
CA HIS A 268 2.19 -8.04 2.50
C HIS A 268 1.66 -9.20 1.66
N LEU A 269 2.51 -9.82 0.84
CA LEU A 269 2.08 -10.81 -0.15
C LEU A 269 1.42 -12.05 0.49
N PRO A 270 1.99 -12.70 1.52
CA PRO A 270 1.40 -13.92 2.08
C PRO A 270 0.00 -13.71 2.65
N CYS A 271 -0.25 -12.54 3.26
CA CYS A 271 -1.52 -12.22 3.88
C CYS A 271 -2.55 -11.75 2.85
N ILE A 272 -2.19 -10.80 1.97
CA ILE A 272 -3.16 -10.17 1.07
C ILE A 272 -3.53 -11.08 -0.12
N LEU A 273 -2.62 -11.94 -0.55
CA LEU A 273 -2.84 -12.85 -1.69
C LEU A 273 -3.46 -14.19 -1.30
N ASP A 274 -3.89 -14.36 -0.06
CA ASP A 274 -4.79 -15.45 0.27
C ASP A 274 -6.12 -15.23 -0.49
N PRO A 275 -6.57 -16.18 -1.33
CA PRO A 275 -7.83 -16.04 -2.06
C PRO A 275 -9.00 -15.65 -1.17
N ARG A 276 -9.03 -16.11 0.09
CA ARG A 276 -10.09 -15.80 1.05
C ARG A 276 -10.18 -14.31 1.37
N ILE A 277 -9.07 -13.60 1.33
CA ILE A 277 -8.99 -12.15 1.59
C ILE A 277 -9.51 -11.35 0.39
N LEU A 278 -9.33 -11.86 -0.84
CA LEU A 278 -9.83 -11.23 -2.06
C LEU A 278 -11.31 -11.54 -2.31
N THR A 279 -11.74 -12.78 -2.06
CA THR A 279 -13.11 -13.25 -2.31
C THR A 279 -14.06 -13.01 -1.13
N GLY A 280 -13.54 -12.80 0.07
CA GLY A 280 -14.32 -12.61 1.30
C GLY A 280 -14.81 -11.18 1.52
N ASP A 281 -14.43 -10.24 0.65
CA ASP A 281 -14.69 -8.81 0.81
C ASP A 281 -15.33 -8.19 -0.44
N GLU A 282 -15.95 -7.03 -0.22
CA GLU A 282 -16.44 -6.16 -1.29
C GLU A 282 -15.37 -5.11 -1.61
N TRP A 283 -15.17 -4.85 -2.89
CA TRP A 283 -14.19 -3.91 -3.40
C TRP A 283 -14.89 -2.73 -4.08
N THR A 284 -14.31 -1.55 -3.94
CA THR A 284 -14.69 -0.35 -4.68
C THR A 284 -13.40 0.29 -5.19
N GLY A 285 -13.50 1.43 -5.86
CA GLY A 285 -12.35 2.04 -6.49
C GLY A 285 -12.73 3.20 -7.39
N HIS A 286 -11.72 3.70 -8.10
CA HIS A 286 -11.96 4.62 -9.19
C HIS A 286 -10.96 4.39 -10.33
N LEU A 287 -11.42 4.74 -11.51
CA LEU A 287 -10.59 4.95 -12.69
C LEU A 287 -10.30 6.45 -12.79
N SER A 288 -9.03 6.80 -12.93
CA SER A 288 -8.56 8.16 -13.20
C SER A 288 -7.99 8.20 -14.61
N ALA A 289 -8.50 9.12 -15.43
CA ALA A 289 -7.99 9.41 -16.77
C ALA A 289 -7.51 10.86 -16.85
N GLU A 290 -6.37 11.08 -17.50
CA GLU A 290 -5.98 12.42 -17.96
C GLU A 290 -6.57 12.67 -19.35
N ASP A 291 -7.52 13.61 -19.47
CA ASP A 291 -8.03 14.10 -20.76
C ASP A 291 -7.72 15.60 -20.90
N GLY A 292 -6.50 15.92 -21.33
CA GLY A 292 -6.02 17.30 -21.43
C GLY A 292 -5.92 17.99 -20.05
N ASP A 293 -6.58 19.14 -19.89
CA ASP A 293 -6.67 19.89 -18.62
C ASP A 293 -7.77 19.37 -17.67
N LYS A 294 -8.49 18.31 -18.05
CA LYS A 294 -9.59 17.75 -17.27
C LYS A 294 -9.26 16.33 -16.84
N ASP A 295 -9.14 16.14 -15.53
CA ASP A 295 -9.10 14.81 -14.97
C ASP A 295 -10.52 14.25 -14.90
N VAL A 296 -10.69 13.04 -15.42
CA VAL A 296 -11.95 12.30 -15.31
C VAL A 296 -11.77 11.22 -14.25
N TYR A 297 -12.52 11.36 -13.16
CA TYR A 297 -12.63 10.35 -12.11
C TYR A 297 -13.95 9.59 -12.28
N SER A 298 -13.86 8.30 -12.51
CA SER A 298 -14.98 7.39 -12.71
C SER A 298 -14.97 6.33 -11.60
N GLY A 299 -15.80 6.55 -10.58
CA GLY A 299 -15.90 5.66 -9.42
C GLY A 299 -16.66 4.40 -9.75
N ILE A 300 -16.24 3.29 -9.14
CA ILE A 300 -17.01 2.06 -9.14
C ILE A 300 -18.31 2.31 -8.36
N GLY A 301 -19.44 2.01 -8.97
CA GLY A 301 -20.78 2.29 -8.44
C GLY A 301 -21.29 3.71 -8.64
N ALA A 302 -20.51 4.62 -9.24
CA ALA A 302 -20.98 5.96 -9.56
C ALA A 302 -22.18 5.91 -10.55
N HIS A 303 -23.03 6.94 -10.51
CA HIS A 303 -24.24 7.00 -11.35
C HIS A 303 -23.91 6.82 -12.84
N ASN A 304 -24.35 5.70 -13.41
CA ASN A 304 -23.99 5.29 -14.76
C ASN A 304 -25.04 5.78 -15.78
N THR A 305 -24.62 6.63 -16.71
CA THR A 305 -25.51 7.19 -17.73
C THR A 305 -25.91 6.17 -18.81
N GLU A 306 -25.07 5.16 -19.08
CA GLU A 306 -25.37 4.10 -20.04
C GLU A 306 -26.47 3.15 -19.54
N LEU A 307 -26.46 2.78 -18.25
CA LEU A 307 -27.50 1.96 -17.64
C LEU A 307 -28.86 2.66 -17.72
N VAL A 308 -28.91 3.96 -17.42
CA VAL A 308 -30.14 4.76 -17.52
C VAL A 308 -30.63 4.82 -18.97
N TYR A 309 -29.74 5.16 -19.91
CA TYR A 309 -30.10 5.31 -21.31
C TYR A 309 -30.55 4.00 -21.99
N ASN A 310 -29.88 2.89 -21.67
CA ASN A 310 -30.16 1.59 -22.30
C ASN A 310 -31.35 0.87 -21.66
N ASN A 311 -31.64 1.09 -20.37
CA ASN A 311 -32.87 0.62 -19.74
C ASN A 311 -34.10 1.32 -20.34
N ASP A 312 -34.04 2.63 -20.59
CA ASP A 312 -35.14 3.40 -21.16
C ASP A 312 -35.46 3.03 -22.62
N ARG A 313 -34.48 2.50 -23.37
CA ARG A 313 -34.65 2.09 -24.77
C ARG A 313 -34.86 0.58 -24.97
N GLY A 314 -34.75 -0.21 -23.90
CA GLY A 314 -34.84 -1.67 -23.96
C GLY A 314 -33.86 -2.27 -24.98
N GLN A 315 -32.64 -1.74 -25.05
CA GLN A 315 -31.61 -2.12 -26.03
C GLN A 315 -30.76 -3.33 -25.61
N TYR A 316 -30.77 -3.71 -24.33
CA TYR A 316 -30.24 -5.00 -23.89
C TYR A 316 -31.27 -6.09 -24.22
N ARG A 317 -31.34 -6.54 -25.48
CA ARG A 317 -32.32 -7.58 -25.88
C ARG A 317 -31.71 -8.97 -25.94
N ASP A 318 -30.45 -9.14 -26.33
CA ASP A 318 -29.87 -10.47 -26.44
C ASP A 318 -29.21 -10.96 -25.13
N PRO A 319 -29.46 -12.21 -24.71
CA PRO A 319 -28.69 -12.86 -23.65
C PRO A 319 -27.22 -13.08 -24.03
N GLU A 320 -26.89 -13.07 -25.33
CA GLU A 320 -25.53 -13.27 -25.83
C GLU A 320 -24.60 -12.09 -25.51
N ASP A 321 -25.14 -10.88 -25.37
CA ASP A 321 -24.37 -9.68 -25.00
C ASP A 321 -23.89 -9.72 -23.55
N PHE A 322 -24.47 -10.58 -22.71
CA PHE A 322 -24.10 -10.75 -21.30
C PHE A 322 -24.01 -12.23 -20.96
N PRO A 323 -22.85 -12.89 -21.22
CA PRO A 323 -22.69 -14.33 -21.07
C PRO A 323 -22.98 -14.87 -19.65
N HIS A 324 -23.15 -13.98 -18.68
CA HIS A 324 -23.33 -14.32 -17.26
C HIS A 324 -24.46 -13.52 -16.56
N GLY A 325 -25.43 -12.98 -17.32
CA GLY A 325 -26.59 -12.28 -16.77
C GLY A 325 -26.48 -10.74 -16.74
N ARG A 326 -27.57 -10.07 -16.40
CA ARG A 326 -27.76 -8.61 -16.55
C ARG A 326 -27.72 -7.82 -15.24
N ASP A 327 -27.43 -8.47 -14.12
CA ASP A 327 -27.39 -7.81 -12.83
C ASP A 327 -26.04 -7.14 -12.65
N PHE A 328 -26.05 -5.81 -12.60
CA PHE A 328 -24.86 -4.96 -12.42
C PHE A 328 -24.88 -4.34 -11.03
N GLU A 329 -23.76 -4.46 -10.31
CA GLU A 329 -23.66 -3.99 -8.93
C GLU A 329 -22.71 -2.77 -8.80
N PRO A 330 -22.90 -1.92 -7.77
CA PRO A 330 -22.03 -0.76 -7.52
C PRO A 330 -20.69 -1.12 -6.85
N ILE A 331 -20.34 -2.39 -6.80
CA ILE A 331 -19.20 -2.95 -6.07
C ILE A 331 -18.65 -4.15 -6.82
N VAL A 332 -17.37 -4.47 -6.57
CA VAL A 332 -16.72 -5.65 -7.13
C VAL A 332 -16.63 -6.73 -6.07
N ARG A 333 -17.05 -7.95 -6.41
CA ARG A 333 -16.89 -9.16 -5.61
C ARG A 333 -16.18 -10.20 -6.43
N PHE A 334 -15.14 -10.80 -5.87
CA PHE A 334 -14.38 -11.83 -6.56
C PHE A 334 -14.82 -13.23 -6.12
N GLN A 335 -14.82 -14.15 -7.08
CA GLN A 335 -14.93 -15.59 -6.86
C GLN A 335 -13.68 -16.29 -7.37
N LEU A 336 -13.25 -17.33 -6.67
CA LEU A 336 -12.15 -18.18 -7.11
C LEU A 336 -12.66 -19.16 -8.19
N VAL A 337 -12.12 -19.04 -9.40
CA VAL A 337 -12.54 -19.88 -10.54
C VAL A 337 -11.51 -20.95 -10.89
N GLU A 338 -10.21 -20.63 -10.77
CA GLU A 338 -9.14 -21.61 -10.88
C GLU A 338 -8.38 -21.65 -9.55
N PRO A 339 -8.30 -22.82 -8.89
CA PRO A 339 -7.58 -22.94 -7.62
C PRO A 339 -6.07 -22.73 -7.82
N TYR A 340 -5.36 -22.60 -6.70
CA TYR A 340 -3.93 -22.37 -6.70
C TYR A 340 -3.16 -23.50 -7.39
N ASP A 341 -2.45 -23.14 -8.45
CA ASP A 341 -1.50 -23.97 -9.17
C ASP A 341 -0.08 -23.67 -8.67
N SER A 342 0.47 -24.60 -7.88
CA SER A 342 1.84 -24.49 -7.35
C SER A 342 2.93 -24.56 -8.43
N THR A 343 2.64 -25.12 -9.60
CA THR A 343 3.61 -25.20 -10.71
C THR A 343 3.79 -23.84 -11.37
N HIS A 344 2.71 -23.06 -11.46
CA HIS A 344 2.72 -21.73 -12.05
C HIS A 344 2.69 -20.60 -11.02
N ASP A 345 2.63 -20.91 -9.72
CA ASP A 345 2.50 -19.94 -8.63
C ASP A 345 1.31 -18.98 -8.82
N THR A 346 0.21 -19.49 -9.42
CA THR A 346 -0.93 -18.66 -9.79
C THR A 346 -2.28 -19.24 -9.40
N TYR A 347 -3.27 -18.38 -9.24
CA TYR A 347 -4.69 -18.73 -9.22
C TYR A 347 -5.50 -17.71 -10.02
N THR A 348 -6.74 -18.03 -10.39
CA THR A 348 -7.58 -17.11 -11.18
C THR A 348 -8.86 -16.79 -10.43
N LEU A 349 -9.16 -15.50 -10.36
CA LEU A 349 -10.39 -14.93 -9.85
C LEU A 349 -11.25 -14.39 -10.98
N GLU A 350 -12.54 -14.32 -10.73
CA GLU A 350 -13.49 -13.66 -11.60
C GLU A 350 -14.37 -12.72 -10.79
N SER A 351 -14.68 -11.54 -11.31
CA SER A 351 -15.62 -10.63 -10.65
C SER A 351 -17.07 -10.91 -11.01
N ASN A 352 -17.98 -10.43 -10.18
CA ASN A 352 -19.34 -10.09 -10.59
C ASN A 352 -19.34 -9.06 -11.74
N ASN A 353 -20.51 -8.83 -12.34
CA ASN A 353 -20.71 -7.71 -13.26
C ASN A 353 -20.91 -6.43 -12.44
N PHE A 354 -20.13 -5.39 -12.72
CA PHE A 354 -20.22 -4.11 -12.02
C PHE A 354 -20.15 -2.94 -13.00
N TYR A 355 -20.41 -1.73 -12.51
CA TYR A 355 -20.41 -0.53 -13.33
C TYR A 355 -19.55 0.58 -12.73
N SER A 356 -19.00 1.41 -13.60
CA SER A 356 -18.45 2.73 -13.26
C SER A 356 -19.41 3.83 -13.75
N SER A 357 -19.05 5.11 -13.70
CA SER A 357 -19.95 6.18 -14.18
C SER A 357 -20.23 6.12 -15.70
N SER A 358 -19.35 5.45 -16.45
CA SER A 358 -19.36 5.49 -17.91
C SER A 358 -19.39 4.13 -18.58
N GLU A 359 -19.09 3.04 -17.86
CA GLU A 359 -18.81 1.75 -18.47
C GLU A 359 -19.33 0.59 -17.61
N LEU A 360 -19.54 -0.55 -18.27
CA LEU A 360 -19.92 -1.82 -17.66
C LEU A 360 -18.75 -2.80 -17.72
N HIS A 361 -18.48 -3.45 -16.60
CA HIS A 361 -17.24 -4.18 -16.37
C HIS A 361 -17.48 -5.60 -15.87
N ARG A 362 -16.59 -6.49 -16.28
CA ARG A 362 -16.31 -7.77 -15.61
C ARG A 362 -14.82 -8.05 -15.75
N LEU A 363 -14.20 -8.50 -14.67
CA LEU A 363 -12.77 -8.76 -14.60
C LEU A 363 -12.51 -10.25 -14.46
N THR A 364 -11.57 -10.76 -15.25
CA THR A 364 -10.87 -12.01 -14.95
C THR A 364 -9.46 -11.66 -14.50
N VAL A 365 -9.09 -12.05 -13.28
CA VAL A 365 -7.82 -11.68 -12.66
C VAL A 365 -6.99 -12.92 -12.40
N ARG A 366 -5.88 -13.07 -13.12
CA ARG A 366 -4.87 -14.07 -12.80
C ARG A 366 -3.88 -13.48 -11.80
N VAL A 367 -3.73 -14.11 -10.65
CA VAL A 367 -2.92 -13.65 -9.53
C VAL A 367 -1.64 -14.48 -9.43
N GLU A 368 -0.48 -13.84 -9.34
CA GLU A 368 0.81 -14.49 -9.05
C GLU A 368 1.20 -14.26 -7.57
N LYS A 369 1.36 -15.34 -6.81
CA LYS A 369 1.49 -15.26 -5.34
C LYS A 369 2.83 -14.72 -4.86
N SER A 370 3.93 -15.07 -5.51
CA SER A 370 5.28 -14.69 -5.10
C SER A 370 5.63 -13.22 -5.34
N THR A 371 4.89 -12.56 -6.24
CA THR A 371 5.16 -11.18 -6.67
C THR A 371 4.01 -10.23 -6.37
N GLY A 372 2.79 -10.72 -6.18
CA GLY A 372 1.59 -9.88 -6.10
C GLY A 372 1.22 -9.21 -7.42
N ARG A 373 1.76 -9.71 -8.54
CA ARG A 373 1.37 -9.27 -9.87
C ARG A 373 0.00 -9.86 -10.24
N LEU A 374 -0.77 -9.06 -10.95
CA LEU A 374 -2.11 -9.37 -11.42
C LEU A 374 -2.18 -9.13 -12.93
N SER A 375 -2.70 -10.10 -13.66
CA SER A 375 -3.09 -9.92 -15.06
C SER A 375 -4.62 -9.81 -15.12
N ILE A 376 -5.11 -8.62 -15.44
CA ILE A 376 -6.54 -8.30 -15.44
C ILE A 376 -7.03 -8.28 -16.88
N ALA A 377 -7.85 -9.26 -17.27
CA ALA A 377 -8.58 -9.21 -18.52
C ALA A 377 -9.92 -8.51 -18.30
N HIS A 378 -10.11 -7.38 -18.97
CA HIS A 378 -11.37 -6.63 -18.96
C HIS A 378 -12.30 -7.19 -20.03
N TRP A 379 -13.56 -7.39 -19.67
CA TRP A 379 -14.64 -7.58 -20.63
C TRP A 379 -15.43 -6.29 -20.74
N HIS A 380 -15.68 -5.84 -21.98
CA HIS A 380 -16.42 -4.63 -22.28
C HIS A 380 -17.33 -4.86 -23.50
N LEU A 381 -18.55 -4.31 -23.46
CA LEU A 381 -19.61 -4.51 -24.46
C LEU A 381 -19.18 -4.15 -25.90
N ASN A 382 -18.38 -3.09 -26.04
CA ASN A 382 -18.01 -2.56 -27.36
C ASN A 382 -16.65 -3.05 -27.87
N SER A 383 -15.93 -3.89 -27.11
CA SER A 383 -14.62 -4.40 -27.51
C SER A 383 -14.44 -5.88 -27.16
N PHE A 384 -14.51 -6.74 -28.18
CA PHE A 384 -14.11 -8.15 -28.09
C PHE A 384 -12.61 -8.35 -27.78
N GLN A 385 -11.81 -7.28 -27.85
CA GLN A 385 -10.43 -7.32 -27.37
C GLN A 385 -10.41 -7.23 -25.85
N ARG A 386 -10.24 -8.38 -25.21
CA ARG A 386 -9.75 -8.47 -23.82
C ARG A 386 -8.39 -7.77 -23.76
N MET A 387 -8.37 -6.46 -23.51
CA MET A 387 -7.13 -5.78 -23.18
C MET A 387 -6.72 -6.29 -21.80
N ALA A 388 -5.72 -7.16 -21.77
CA ALA A 388 -5.09 -7.57 -20.52
C ALA A 388 -4.27 -6.39 -20.00
N SER A 389 -4.68 -5.82 -18.88
CA SER A 389 -3.86 -4.84 -18.15
C SER A 389 -3.03 -5.54 -17.07
N GLU A 390 -1.89 -4.95 -16.75
CA GLU A 390 -1.08 -5.40 -15.62
C GLU A 390 -1.41 -4.55 -14.40
N ALA A 391 -1.51 -5.22 -13.26
CA ALA A 391 -1.72 -4.59 -11.97
C ALA A 391 -0.80 -5.25 -10.94
N VAL A 392 -0.62 -4.58 -9.81
CA VAL A 392 -0.02 -5.17 -8.62
C VAL A 392 -0.92 -4.92 -7.42
N ILE A 393 -0.85 -5.82 -6.45
CA ILE A 393 -1.50 -5.63 -5.16
C ILE A 393 -0.51 -5.06 -4.15
N THR A 394 -0.88 -3.94 -3.55
CA THR A 394 -0.10 -3.27 -2.50
C THR A 394 -0.82 -3.43 -1.16
N PRO A 395 -0.21 -3.03 -0.04
CA PRO A 395 -0.91 -2.90 1.25
C PRO A 395 -2.15 -1.99 1.18
N PHE A 396 -2.25 -1.12 0.17
CA PHE A 396 -3.31 -0.13 0.02
C PHE A 396 -4.38 -0.52 -1.03
N GLY A 397 -4.28 -1.72 -1.62
CA GLY A 397 -5.25 -2.23 -2.59
C GLY A 397 -4.61 -2.63 -3.91
N ILE A 398 -5.43 -2.79 -4.94
CA ILE A 398 -5.02 -3.18 -6.30
C ILE A 398 -4.80 -1.93 -7.12
N VAL A 399 -3.65 -1.82 -7.77
CA VAL A 399 -3.28 -0.68 -8.62
C VAL A 399 -2.91 -1.17 -10.01
N SER A 400 -3.49 -0.57 -11.04
CA SER A 400 -3.17 -0.82 -12.45
C SER A 400 -2.88 0.51 -13.14
N GLY A 401 -1.76 0.59 -13.84
CA GLY A 401 -1.52 1.62 -14.85
C GLY A 401 -1.79 1.06 -16.24
N MET A 402 -2.62 1.75 -17.02
CA MET A 402 -2.91 1.43 -18.42
C MET A 402 -2.24 2.47 -19.31
N VAL A 403 -1.11 2.07 -19.89
CA VAL A 403 -0.32 2.84 -20.86
C VAL A 403 -0.75 2.40 -22.26
N PRO A 404 -0.91 3.30 -23.25
CA PRO A 404 -0.47 4.72 -23.31
C PRO A 404 -1.43 5.76 -22.73
N TYR A 405 -2.62 5.37 -22.31
CA TYR A 405 -3.73 6.30 -22.07
C TYR A 405 -3.66 7.08 -20.75
N LYS A 406 -2.56 6.96 -19.98
CA LYS A 406 -2.40 7.54 -18.64
C LYS A 406 -3.61 7.25 -17.73
N LEU A 407 -4.17 6.05 -17.90
CA LEU A 407 -5.32 5.58 -17.18
C LEU A 407 -4.84 4.83 -15.95
N TRP A 408 -5.35 5.19 -14.78
CA TRP A 408 -5.02 4.55 -13.52
C TRP A 408 -6.27 3.96 -12.88
N LEU A 409 -6.20 2.70 -12.49
CA LEU A 409 -7.21 2.05 -11.67
C LEU A 409 -6.61 1.84 -10.29
N TRP A 410 -7.30 2.34 -9.26
CA TRP A 410 -7.04 1.96 -7.87
C TRP A 410 -8.32 1.39 -7.27
N MET A 411 -8.25 0.13 -6.84
CA MET A 411 -9.32 -0.56 -6.13
C MET A 411 -8.88 -0.86 -4.70
N TRP A 412 -9.80 -0.72 -3.76
CA TRP A 412 -9.59 -0.99 -2.34
C TRP A 412 -10.82 -1.66 -1.74
N LYS A 413 -10.68 -2.20 -0.53
CA LYS A 413 -11.83 -2.82 0.15
C LYS A 413 -12.82 -1.75 0.59
N LYS A 414 -14.09 -1.96 0.31
CA LYS A 414 -15.17 -1.06 0.70
C LYS A 414 -15.22 -0.83 2.21
N SER A 415 -14.90 -1.85 3.02
CA SER A 415 -14.83 -1.76 4.48
C SER A 415 -13.76 -0.80 5.01
N TRP A 416 -12.80 -0.39 4.18
CA TRP A 416 -11.81 0.63 4.54
C TRP A 416 -12.31 2.07 4.31
N SER A 417 -13.51 2.23 3.76
CA SER A 417 -14.07 3.51 3.32
C SER A 417 -15.31 3.88 4.12
N MET A 418 -15.63 5.17 4.10
CA MET A 418 -16.92 5.68 4.56
C MET A 418 -17.80 6.02 3.35
N PRO A 419 -19.11 5.77 3.39
CA PRO A 419 -20.04 6.25 2.38
C PRO A 419 -20.01 7.78 2.30
N LEU A 420 -20.02 8.35 1.08
CA LEU A 420 -20.01 9.80 0.88
C LEU A 420 -21.22 10.49 1.51
N ALA A 421 -22.36 9.79 1.58
CA ALA A 421 -23.60 10.27 2.17
C ALA A 421 -23.51 10.53 3.69
N GLU A 422 -22.48 10.03 4.39
CA GLU A 422 -22.31 10.24 5.83
C GLU A 422 -21.52 11.52 6.17
N ILE A 423 -20.96 12.21 5.17
CA ILE A 423 -20.20 13.46 5.34
C ILE A 423 -21.02 14.71 4.96
N ILE A 424 -22.01 14.57 4.08
CA ILE A 424 -22.93 15.64 3.66
C ILE A 424 -24.09 15.72 4.64
#